data_AF-A0A5N0GBZ2-F1
#
_entry.id   AF-A0A5N0GBZ2-F1
#
_cell.length_a   1.000
_cell.length_b   1.000
_cell.length_c   1.000
_cell.angle_alpha   90.00
_cell.angle_beta   90.00
_cell.angle_gamma   90.00
#
_symmetry.space_group_name_H-M   'P 1'
#
loop_
_entity.id
_entity.type
_entity.pdbx_description
1 polymer ?
#
loop_
_entity_poly.entity_id
_entity_poly.type
_entity_poly.pdbx_seq_one_letter_code
_entity_poly.pdbx_strand_id
1 'polypeptide(L)' 'MADTITFRPDEDASRALAVLTRDGTSISAAVRAALIEAARQKAAAAIRAEAEDLAADESDRAEAMQVLRDMETLRAW' A
#
# COMPACT_ATOMS: atom_id res chain seq x y z
N MET A 1 10.24 24.99 -7.42
CA MET A 1 11.59 24.91 -6.83
C MET A 1 11.61 23.71 -5.90
N ALA A 2 12.68 22.93 -5.84
CA ALA A 2 12.76 21.81 -4.91
C ALA A 2 13.35 22.29 -3.59
N ASP A 3 12.70 21.95 -2.48
CA ASP A 3 13.24 22.23 -1.15
C ASP A 3 14.38 21.27 -0.82
N THR A 4 15.38 21.78 -0.09
CA THR A 4 16.56 20.98 0.30
C THR A 4 16.33 20.36 1.67
N ILE A 5 16.59 19.07 1.78
CA ILE A 5 16.62 18.33 3.04
C ILE A 5 18.04 17.81 3.30
N THR A 6 18.46 17.83 4.56
CA THR A 6 19.72 17.19 4.99
C THR A 6 19.42 15.80 5.50
N PHE A 7 20.07 14.79 4.93
CA PHE A 7 19.91 13.40 5.32
C PHE A 7 21.25 12.83 5.78
N ARG A 8 21.29 12.29 7.00
CA ARG A 8 22.47 11.60 7.54
C ARG A 8 22.16 10.09 7.56
N PRO A 9 22.68 9.31 6.60
CA PRO A 9 22.45 7.88 6.56
C PRO A 9 23.15 7.19 7.74
N ASP A 10 22.50 6.19 8.31
CA ASP A 10 23.15 5.17 9.12
C ASP A 10 23.91 4.17 8.22
N GLU A 11 24.46 3.12 8.82
CA GLU A 11 25.25 2.12 8.09
C GLU A 11 24.41 1.36 7.05
N ASP A 12 23.17 1.02 7.40
CA ASP A 12 22.24 0.32 6.51
C ASP A 12 21.80 1.19 5.34
N ALA A 13 21.42 2.44 5.62
CA ALA A 13 21.08 3.41 4.59
C ALA A 13 22.28 3.69 3.67
N SER A 14 23.50 3.73 4.22
CA SER A 14 24.72 3.91 3.43
C SER A 14 24.95 2.72 2.48
N ARG A 15 24.77 1.49 2.96
CA ARG A 15 24.83 0.28 2.12
C ARG A 15 23.76 0.30 1.02
N ALA A 16 22.53 0.63 1.37
CA ALA A 16 21.43 0.72 0.41
C ALA A 16 21.71 1.77 -0.67
N LEU A 17 22.19 2.96 -0.29
CA LEU A 17 22.59 4.00 -1.24
C LEU A 17 23.71 3.54 -2.17
N ALA A 18 24.69 2.79 -1.68
CA ALA A 18 25.76 2.25 -2.52
C ALA A 18 25.23 1.26 -3.58
N VAL A 19 24.23 0.45 -3.23
CA VAL A 19 23.56 -0.45 -4.19
C VAL A 19 22.76 0.35 -5.21
N LEU A 20 21.95 1.31 -4.75
CA LEU A 20 21.03 2.09 -5.57
C LEU A 20 21.73 3.07 -6.52
N THR A 21 22.99 3.43 -6.26
CA THR A 21 23.75 4.38 -7.08
C THR A 21 24.85 3.71 -7.91
N ARG A 22 24.97 2.37 -7.86
CA ARG A 22 26.03 1.60 -8.54
C ARG A 22 26.02 1.77 -10.06
N ASP A 23 24.87 2.10 -10.63
CA ASP A 23 24.66 2.34 -12.06
C ASP A 23 24.91 3.80 -12.49
N GLY A 24 25.37 4.66 -11.57
CA GLY A 24 25.58 6.09 -11.81
C GLY A 24 24.36 6.97 -11.48
N THR A 25 23.28 6.39 -10.96
CA THR A 25 22.14 7.16 -10.44
C THR A 25 22.60 8.09 -9.32
N SER A 26 22.15 9.35 -9.35
CA SER A 26 22.49 10.30 -8.29
C SER A 26 21.80 9.95 -6.97
N ILE A 27 22.46 10.24 -5.84
CA ILE A 27 21.88 10.01 -4.51
C ILE A 27 20.51 10.67 -4.37
N SER A 28 20.36 11.92 -4.82
CA SER A 28 19.08 12.63 -4.75
C SER A 28 17.98 11.96 -5.59
N ALA A 29 18.32 11.37 -6.74
CA ALA A 29 17.37 10.62 -7.56
C ALA A 29 16.96 9.30 -6.88
N ALA A 30 17.93 8.56 -6.34
CA ALA A 30 17.68 7.33 -5.59
C ALA A 30 16.79 7.58 -4.35
N VAL A 31 17.12 8.60 -3.55
CA VAL A 31 16.33 8.98 -2.36
C VAL A 31 14.93 9.42 -2.74
N ARG A 32 14.77 10.22 -3.81
CA ARG A 32 13.45 10.63 -4.30
C ARG A 32 12.61 9.43 -4.70
N ALA A 33 13.18 8.50 -5.48
CA ALA A 33 12.48 7.31 -5.92
C ALA A 33 12.06 6.44 -4.74
N ALA A 34 12.97 6.19 -3.79
CA ALA A 34 12.69 5.42 -2.59
C ALA A 34 11.58 6.04 -1.73
N LEU A 35 11.57 7.38 -1.57
CA LEU A 35 10.54 8.07 -0.80
C LEU A 35 9.15 7.95 -1.46
N ILE A 36 9.07 8.13 -2.78
CA ILE A 36 7.82 7.98 -3.53
C ILE A 36 7.30 6.55 -3.44
N GLU A 37 8.19 5.57 -3.57
CA GLU A 37 7.85 4.16 -3.51
C GLU A 37 7.37 3.75 -2.11
N ALA A 38 8.04 4.21 -1.05
CA ALA A 38 7.59 4.00 0.32
C ALA A 38 6.21 4.63 0.58
N ALA A 39 5.94 5.82 0.04
CA ALA A 39 4.62 6.45 0.16
C ALA A 39 3.52 5.64 -0.55
N ARG A 40 3.82 5.10 -1.75
CA ARG A 40 2.90 4.23 -2.49
C ARG A 40 2.62 2.94 -1.74
N GLN A 41 3.65 2.28 -1.21
CA GLN A 41 3.49 1.06 -0.42
C GLN A 41 2.63 1.31 0.83
N LYS A 42 2.85 2.43 1.52
CA LYS A 42 2.03 2.83 2.66
C LYS A 42 0.57 3.07 2.29
N ALA A 43 0.32 3.77 1.18
CA ALA A 43 -1.05 4.00 0.69
C ALA A 43 -1.74 2.69 0.28
N ALA A 44 -1.04 1.80 -0.42
CA ALA A 44 -1.58 0.49 -0.80
C ALA A 44 -1.88 -0.39 0.42
N ALA A 45 -1.02 -0.34 1.45
CA ALA A 45 -1.25 -1.05 2.71
C ALA A 45 -2.46 -0.50 3.46
N ALA A 46 -2.67 0.82 3.46
CA ALA A 46 -3.86 1.43 4.06
C ALA A 46 -5.15 0.99 3.35
N ILE A 47 -5.16 1.02 2.01
CA ILE A 47 -6.31 0.55 1.22
C ILE A 47 -6.59 -0.93 1.48
N ARG A 48 -5.54 -1.76 1.60
CA ARG A 48 -5.71 -3.18 1.93
C ARG A 48 -6.29 -3.37 3.32
N ALA A 49 -5.79 -2.65 4.31
CA ALA A 49 -6.32 -2.71 5.68
C ALA A 49 -7.79 -2.27 5.72
N GLU A 50 -8.15 -1.18 5.02
CA GLU A 50 -9.54 -0.73 4.88
C GLU A 50 -10.42 -1.78 4.16
N ALA A 51 -9.90 -2.45 3.13
CA ALA A 51 -10.62 -3.51 2.43
C ALA A 51 -10.78 -4.77 3.27
N GLU A 52 -9.79 -5.10 4.11
CA GLU A 52 -9.86 -6.21 5.07
C GLU A 52 -10.89 -5.90 6.17
N ASP A 53 -10.91 -4.67 6.70
CA ASP A 53 -11.91 -4.22 7.66
C ASP A 53 -13.32 -4.23 7.06
N LEU A 54 -13.49 -3.76 5.81
CA LEU A 54 -14.78 -3.79 5.11
C LEU A 54 -15.24 -5.23 4.82
N ALA A 55 -14.32 -6.13 4.45
CA ALA A 55 -14.64 -7.54 4.22
C ALA A 55 -14.94 -8.32 5.52
N ALA A 56 -14.48 -7.81 6.66
CA ALA A 56 -14.76 -8.34 7.98
C ALA A 56 -16.08 -7.82 8.58
N ASP A 57 -16.85 -6.99 7.86
CA ASP A 57 -18.15 -6.51 8.30
C ASP A 57 -19.18 -7.66 8.33
N GLU A 58 -19.44 -8.17 9.54
CA GLU A 58 -20.37 -9.27 9.78
C GLU A 58 -21.82 -8.91 9.42
N SER A 59 -22.20 -7.63 9.50
CA SER A 59 -23.54 -7.18 9.11
C SER A 59 -23.74 -7.30 7.61
N ASP A 60 -22.77 -6.84 6.82
CA ASP A 60 -22.81 -6.93 5.36
C ASP A 60 -22.78 -8.39 4.88
N ARG A 61 -22.03 -9.26 5.57
CA ARG A 61 -22.02 -10.71 5.27
C ARG A 61 -23.36 -11.37 5.61
N ALA A 62 -23.98 -10.99 6.72
CA ALA A 62 -25.30 -11.48 7.11
C ALA A 62 -26.37 -11.04 6.12
N GLU A 63 -26.35 -9.78 5.68
CA GLU A 63 -27.25 -9.25 4.65
C GLU A 63 -27.04 -9.95 3.30
N ALA A 64 -25.80 -10.13 2.85
CA ALA A 64 -25.52 -10.83 1.59
C ALA A 64 -26.02 -12.29 1.61
N MET A 65 -25.87 -12.99 2.73
CA MET A 65 -26.43 -14.34 2.91
C MET A 65 -27.96 -14.34 2.92
N GLN A 66 -28.58 -13.32 3.51
CA GLN A 66 -30.04 -13.17 3.51
C GLN A 66 -30.56 -12.98 2.08
N VAL A 67 -29.95 -12.08 1.31
CA VAL A 67 -30.31 -11.81 -0.09
C VAL A 67 -30.15 -13.06 -0.96
N LEU A 68 -29.07 -13.82 -0.80
CA LEU A 68 -28.88 -15.07 -1.56
C LEU A 68 -29.97 -16.10 -1.28
N ARG A 69 -30.37 -16.27 0.00
CA ARG A 69 -31.49 -17.15 0.38
C ARG A 69 -32.82 -16.67 -0.23
N ASP A 70 -33.05 -15.36 -0.23
CA ASP A 70 -34.27 -14.78 -0.79
C ASP A 70 -34.31 -14.97 -2.32
N MET A 71 -33.18 -14.81 -3.01
CA MET A 71 -33.07 -15.05 -4.46
C MET A 71 -33.25 -16.54 -4.81
N GLU A 72 -32.74 -17.46 -3.99
CA GLU A 72 -32.92 -18.90 -4.19
C GLU A 72 -34.39 -19.32 -4.02
N THR A 73 -35.08 -18.71 -3.05
CA THR A 73 -36.52 -18.91 -2.82
C THR A 73 -37.34 -18.45 -4.02
N LEU A 74 -36.98 -17.32 -4.63
CA LEU A 74 -37.64 -16.81 -5.85
C LEU A 74 -37.38 -17.66 -7.10
N ARG A 75 -36.28 -18.43 -7.13
CA ARG A 75 -35.90 -19.31 -8.26
C ARG A 75 -36.52 -20.70 -8.19
N ALA A 76 -37.07 -21.07 -7.03
CA ALA A 76 -37.72 -22.36 -6.79
C ALA A 76 -39.23 -22.38 -7.14
N TRP A 77 -39.75 -21.25 -7.64
CA TRP A 77 -41.09 -21.09 -8.22
C TRP A 77 -41.02 -21.09 -9.75
#